data_AF-A0A7M2C1G4-F1
#
_entry.id   AF-A0A7M2C1G4-F1
#
_cell.length_a   1.000
_cell.length_b   1.000
_cell.length_c   1.000
_cell.angle_alpha   90.00
_cell.angle_beta   90.00
_cell.angle_gamma   90.00
#
_symmetry.space_group_name_H-M   'P 1'
#
loop_
_entity.id
_entity.type
_entity.pdbx_description
1 polymer ?
#
loop_
_entity_poly.entity_id
_entity_poly.type
_entity_poly.pdbx_seq_one_letter_code
_entity_poly.pdbx_strand_id
1 'polypeptide(L)'
;MNIARHIKRRVTGLGKNLAYSSLGTEAARRVLSSPSNSAARQFVKKKGLEGSLRRVASGTLPPGTYFAKLTIARWREHNGSNFRLLQGSKVVYGNRIEPPARGFPLEYRNIVVTSDDPTKFTIDIDVPYELKIGRGAFTTTQQLKYDKQYGVEQHGDVFYSIRGNTKNPKRMLITFPGFGPSTTRISYAVSYLKALTDQDLKDTVMVCFQDRYLSAGSYMMVDAAGRPLYGRVCAAINQLLSRYKIGAADVLMFGASKGASIAIHYAQEYPDARLLLAVPQMNLPYYFNKPFFRDNLFRNKALRAIEQPESALRRYFAEGRTIDYFYTNSDELSNHSLIEFVRDVPNLTKYRVNGAHSDVAKTALPAMLGIIRAFLQGGSQNQNITCEQARVFEEGNAIQLQVRVDPESAEMSGANWFLEGQLGRTRFLQLMSNHAYGFVKYTSEAQRLSRAYDPVGQLAHVVAIGPRGTIASGELPQVALAHEGDRIEGVIEAAQLSLASGATAEHAVLDGTRLGRFRYKVLASNPDGHTLEVHFVSDIEAEVPALAEVPVTGHASHVIAVQLRDGWDLADVFVVRLLVAAGVEHVQAVIYDLRDDPEAEGAFAALEWPHVTVVRAEDAELRTEQPA
;
A
#
# COMPACT_ATOMS: atom_id res chain seq x y z
N MET A 1 -52.35 0.68 23.08
CA MET A 1 -50.96 0.21 22.86
C MET A 1 -50.98 -1.33 22.75
N ASN A 2 -50.56 -1.92 21.62
CA ASN A 2 -50.87 -3.32 21.30
C ASN A 2 -49.84 -4.31 21.91
N ILE A 3 -50.22 -5.00 22.99
CA ILE A 3 -49.38 -5.90 23.81
C ILE A 3 -48.74 -7.02 22.97
N ALA A 4 -49.46 -7.59 22.01
CA ALA A 4 -48.94 -8.61 21.10
C ALA A 4 -47.77 -8.09 20.24
N ARG A 5 -47.81 -6.81 19.84
CA ARG A 5 -46.72 -6.16 19.10
C ARG A 5 -45.48 -5.96 19.98
N HIS A 6 -45.68 -5.71 21.27
CA HIS A 6 -44.61 -5.51 22.24
C HIS A 6 -43.92 -6.84 22.62
N ILE A 7 -44.70 -7.91 22.85
CA ILE A 7 -44.20 -9.26 23.10
C ILE A 7 -43.44 -9.79 21.88
N LYS A 8 -44.02 -9.67 20.67
CA LYS A 8 -43.34 -10.05 19.42
C LYS A 8 -42.02 -9.29 19.24
N ARG A 9 -41.98 -7.98 19.55
CA ARG A 9 -40.73 -7.20 19.52
C ARG A 9 -39.71 -7.70 20.54
N ARG A 10 -40.10 -8.00 21.78
CA ARG A 10 -39.21 -8.54 22.82
C ARG A 10 -38.64 -9.92 22.44
N VAL A 11 -39.48 -10.85 22.00
CA VAL A 11 -39.05 -12.20 21.57
C VAL A 11 -38.12 -12.12 20.36
N THR A 12 -38.45 -11.28 19.37
CA THR A 12 -37.57 -11.06 18.20
C THR A 12 -36.24 -10.41 18.61
N GLY A 13 -36.25 -9.52 19.62
CA GLY A 13 -35.05 -8.90 20.17
C GLY A 13 -34.15 -9.89 20.91
N LEU A 14 -34.71 -10.72 21.79
CA LEU A 14 -33.99 -11.78 22.50
C LEU A 14 -33.38 -12.80 21.55
N GLY A 15 -34.13 -13.25 20.53
CA GLY A 15 -33.61 -14.15 19.51
C GLY A 15 -32.45 -13.55 18.70
N LYS A 16 -32.49 -12.26 18.39
CA LYS A 16 -31.37 -11.55 17.76
C LYS A 16 -30.17 -11.44 18.71
N ASN A 17 -30.38 -11.12 19.98
CA ASN A 17 -29.30 -11.03 20.96
C ASN A 17 -28.58 -12.38 21.12
N LEU A 18 -29.33 -13.48 21.18
CA LEU A 18 -28.78 -14.83 21.23
C LEU A 18 -28.01 -15.17 19.95
N ALA A 19 -28.58 -14.87 18.77
CA ALA A 19 -27.94 -15.14 17.49
C ALA A 19 -26.57 -14.43 17.37
N TYR A 20 -26.48 -13.17 17.78
CA TYR A 20 -25.23 -12.39 17.73
C TYR A 20 -24.38 -12.49 19.01
N SER A 21 -24.66 -13.46 19.88
CA SER A 21 -23.76 -13.79 21.01
C SER A 21 -22.52 -14.55 20.52
N SER A 22 -21.52 -14.74 21.40
CA SER A 22 -20.36 -15.60 21.12
C SER A 22 -20.80 -17.01 20.72
N LEU A 23 -21.72 -17.61 21.46
CA LEU A 23 -22.28 -18.94 21.21
C LEU A 23 -23.02 -19.01 19.87
N GLY A 24 -23.86 -18.03 19.57
CA GLY A 24 -24.60 -17.98 18.31
C GLY A 24 -23.69 -17.81 17.09
N THR A 25 -22.67 -16.97 17.23
CA THR A 25 -21.63 -16.75 16.20
C THR A 25 -20.84 -18.04 15.97
N GLU A 26 -20.39 -18.70 17.03
CA GLU A 26 -19.63 -19.94 16.94
C GLU A 26 -20.46 -21.08 16.33
N ALA A 27 -21.72 -21.22 16.73
CA ALA A 27 -22.64 -22.18 16.13
C ALA A 27 -22.83 -21.90 14.63
N ALA A 28 -23.00 -20.64 14.23
CA ALA A 28 -23.10 -20.27 12.82
C ALA A 28 -21.82 -20.60 12.04
N ARG A 29 -20.64 -20.35 12.63
CA ARG A 29 -19.34 -20.70 12.04
C ARG A 29 -19.17 -22.21 11.88
N ARG A 30 -19.53 -23.01 12.89
CA ARG A 30 -19.48 -24.48 12.82
C ARG A 30 -20.36 -25.03 11.70
N VAL A 31 -21.56 -24.46 11.50
CA VAL A 31 -22.42 -24.85 10.38
C VAL A 31 -21.78 -24.48 9.04
N LEU A 32 -21.17 -23.30 8.92
CA LEU A 32 -20.51 -22.87 7.68
C LEU A 32 -19.24 -23.67 7.35
N SER A 33 -18.48 -24.10 8.36
CA SER A 33 -17.26 -24.93 8.21
C SER A 33 -17.56 -26.42 8.00
N SER A 34 -18.81 -26.85 8.19
CA SER A 34 -19.22 -28.23 7.94
C SER A 34 -19.21 -28.55 6.44
N PRO A 35 -18.94 -29.81 6.05
CA PRO A 35 -19.01 -30.26 4.65
C PRO A 35 -20.31 -29.83 3.97
N SER A 36 -20.23 -29.44 2.69
CA SER A 36 -21.37 -28.90 1.93
C SER A 36 -22.54 -29.88 1.81
N ASN A 37 -22.28 -31.18 1.95
CA ASN A 37 -23.26 -32.27 1.94
C ASN A 37 -23.88 -32.56 3.33
N SER A 38 -23.42 -31.93 4.41
CA SER A 38 -23.98 -32.12 5.76
C SER A 38 -25.44 -31.69 5.86
N ALA A 39 -26.23 -32.36 6.72
CA ALA A 39 -27.66 -32.09 6.89
C ALA A 39 -27.96 -30.62 7.26
N ALA A 40 -27.14 -30.03 8.14
CA ALA A 40 -27.27 -28.63 8.53
C ALA A 40 -27.02 -27.67 7.35
N ARG A 41 -25.97 -27.91 6.54
CA ARG A 41 -25.69 -27.09 5.34
C ARG A 41 -26.78 -27.24 4.28
N GLN A 42 -27.29 -28.46 4.06
CA GLN A 42 -28.38 -28.69 3.13
C GLN A 42 -29.68 -27.99 3.58
N PHE A 43 -30.00 -28.02 4.88
CA PHE A 43 -31.16 -27.32 5.43
C PHE A 43 -31.07 -25.80 5.24
N VAL A 44 -29.93 -25.20 5.61
CA VAL A 44 -29.67 -23.75 5.43
C VAL A 44 -29.80 -23.36 3.96
N LYS A 45 -29.24 -24.15 3.05
CA LYS A 45 -29.33 -23.94 1.60
C LYS A 45 -30.78 -24.05 1.09
N LYS A 46 -31.50 -25.11 1.47
CA LYS A 46 -32.91 -25.34 1.09
C LYS A 46 -33.83 -24.20 1.54
N LYS A 47 -33.55 -23.58 2.69
CA LYS A 47 -34.31 -22.46 3.25
C LYS A 47 -33.81 -21.08 2.79
N GLY A 48 -32.76 -21.00 1.98
CA GLY A 48 -32.19 -19.73 1.54
C GLY A 48 -31.57 -18.89 2.66
N LEU A 49 -31.19 -19.51 3.78
CA LEU A 49 -30.72 -18.82 5.00
C LEU A 49 -29.21 -18.53 5.00
N GLU A 50 -28.49 -18.87 3.92
CA GLU A 50 -27.03 -18.79 3.88
C GLU A 50 -26.51 -17.35 4.12
N GLY A 51 -27.17 -16.34 3.54
CA GLY A 51 -26.81 -14.94 3.76
C GLY A 51 -26.99 -14.51 5.23
N SER A 52 -28.10 -14.90 5.85
CA SER A 52 -28.38 -14.61 7.27
C SER A 52 -27.38 -15.31 8.19
N LEU A 53 -27.04 -16.56 7.88
CA LEU A 53 -26.07 -17.34 8.65
C LEU A 53 -24.66 -16.72 8.56
N ARG A 54 -24.22 -16.32 7.36
CA ARG A 54 -22.94 -15.62 7.16
C ARG A 54 -22.90 -14.26 7.88
N ARG A 55 -24.03 -13.56 7.94
CA ARG A 55 -24.14 -12.32 8.71
C ARG A 55 -23.99 -12.55 10.21
N VAL A 56 -24.58 -13.62 10.75
CA VAL A 56 -24.38 -14.03 12.15
C VAL A 56 -22.95 -14.49 12.41
N ALA A 57 -22.35 -15.23 11.47
CA ALA A 57 -20.97 -15.71 11.56
C ALA A 57 -19.90 -14.62 11.34
N SER A 58 -20.30 -13.40 10.99
CA SER A 58 -19.38 -12.27 10.81
C SER A 58 -18.67 -11.89 12.12
N GLY A 59 -17.63 -11.06 12.05
CA GLY A 59 -16.87 -10.66 13.24
C GLY A 59 -17.78 -10.00 14.30
N THR A 60 -17.54 -10.32 15.57
CA THR A 60 -18.24 -9.68 16.69
C THR A 60 -17.70 -8.29 16.94
N LEU A 61 -18.59 -7.32 17.15
CA LEU A 61 -18.24 -5.98 17.60
C LEU A 61 -18.38 -5.85 19.13
N PRO A 62 -17.66 -4.93 19.78
CA PRO A 62 -17.84 -4.63 21.19
C PRO A 62 -19.29 -4.27 21.54
N PRO A 63 -19.76 -4.55 22.76
CA PRO A 63 -21.08 -4.10 23.22
C PRO A 63 -21.28 -2.60 23.00
N GLY A 64 -22.46 -2.21 22.53
CA GLY A 64 -22.76 -0.81 22.21
C GLY A 64 -22.23 -0.32 20.84
N THR A 65 -21.64 -1.21 20.03
CA THR A 65 -21.24 -0.87 18.66
C THR A 65 -21.92 -1.74 17.61
N TYR A 66 -22.06 -1.18 16.41
CA TYR A 66 -22.87 -1.75 15.34
C TYR A 66 -22.19 -1.51 13.98
N PHE A 67 -22.59 -2.32 13.00
CA PHE A 67 -22.26 -2.06 11.60
C PHE A 67 -23.31 -1.14 10.99
N ALA A 68 -22.86 -0.20 10.17
CA ALA A 68 -23.68 0.65 9.34
C ALA A 68 -23.41 0.42 7.84
N LYS A 69 -24.45 0.60 7.04
CA LYS A 69 -24.42 0.71 5.58
C LYS A 69 -25.02 2.04 5.19
N LEU A 70 -24.24 2.84 4.48
CA LEU A 70 -24.63 4.14 3.95
C LEU A 70 -24.86 4.02 2.43
N THR A 71 -26.01 4.45 1.96
CA THR A 71 -26.33 4.58 0.52
C THR A 71 -26.52 6.05 0.18
N ILE A 72 -25.74 6.58 -0.75
CA ILE A 72 -25.90 7.97 -1.23
C ILE A 72 -26.70 7.94 -2.54
N ALA A 73 -27.85 8.62 -2.54
CA ALA A 73 -28.66 8.83 -3.74
C ALA A 73 -28.16 10.07 -4.49
N ARG A 74 -28.50 10.19 -5.78
CA ARG A 74 -28.09 11.32 -6.65
C ARG A 74 -26.59 11.66 -6.63
N TRP A 75 -25.74 10.69 -6.32
CA TRP A 75 -24.29 10.87 -6.18
C TRP A 75 -23.60 11.53 -7.37
N ARG A 76 -24.17 11.45 -8.58
CA ARG A 76 -23.60 12.05 -9.80
C ARG A 76 -23.42 13.56 -9.68
N GLU A 77 -24.34 14.24 -9.02
CA GLU A 77 -24.33 15.70 -8.82
C GLU A 77 -23.21 16.12 -7.86
N HIS A 78 -22.74 15.19 -7.02
CA HIS A 78 -21.70 15.42 -6.02
C HIS A 78 -20.41 14.64 -6.33
N ASN A 79 -20.23 14.17 -7.57
CA ASN A 79 -19.07 13.38 -7.94
C ASN A 79 -17.78 14.15 -7.69
N GLY A 80 -16.83 13.53 -6.98
CA GLY A 80 -15.58 14.16 -6.58
C GLY A 80 -15.65 14.99 -5.29
N SER A 81 -16.83 15.20 -4.70
CA SER A 81 -16.98 15.89 -3.41
C SER A 81 -16.61 14.98 -2.24
N ASN A 82 -16.08 15.56 -1.17
CA ASN A 82 -15.87 14.85 0.10
C ASN A 82 -17.16 14.88 0.93
N PHE A 83 -17.38 13.86 1.74
CA PHE A 83 -18.45 13.83 2.74
C PHE A 83 -17.98 13.17 4.03
N ARG A 84 -18.65 13.51 5.12
CA ARG A 84 -18.49 12.91 6.45
C ARG A 84 -19.85 12.49 6.99
N LEU A 85 -19.91 11.27 7.49
CA LEU A 85 -21.00 10.78 8.33
C LEU A 85 -20.70 11.19 9.77
N LEU A 86 -21.60 11.96 10.35
CA LEU A 86 -21.52 12.49 11.70
C LEU A 86 -22.47 11.75 12.63
N GLN A 87 -22.08 11.58 13.89
CA GLN A 87 -22.94 11.21 15.01
C GLN A 87 -22.90 12.35 16.02
N GLY A 88 -23.88 13.27 15.96
CA GLY A 88 -23.74 14.58 16.59
C GLY A 88 -22.62 15.38 15.91
N SER A 89 -21.63 15.87 16.66
CA SER A 89 -20.44 16.56 16.12
C SER A 89 -19.29 15.62 15.76
N LYS A 90 -19.39 14.33 16.10
CA LYS A 90 -18.29 13.37 15.91
C LYS A 90 -18.36 12.74 14.53
N VAL A 91 -17.30 12.89 13.74
CA VAL A 91 -17.11 12.12 12.50
C VAL A 91 -16.90 10.64 12.82
N VAL A 92 -17.72 9.77 12.24
CA VAL A 92 -17.61 8.31 12.36
C VAL A 92 -17.12 7.64 11.08
N TYR A 93 -17.27 8.31 9.95
CA TYR A 93 -16.76 7.88 8.65
C TYR A 93 -16.69 9.07 7.71
N GLY A 94 -15.76 9.08 6.76
CA GLY A 94 -15.77 10.00 5.64
C GLY A 94 -15.13 9.38 4.42
N ASN A 95 -15.48 9.91 3.24
CA ASN A 95 -14.92 9.48 1.98
C ASN A 95 -15.13 10.54 0.88
N ARG A 96 -14.47 10.35 -0.26
CA ARG A 96 -14.79 11.03 -1.52
C ARG A 96 -15.87 10.26 -2.27
N ILE A 97 -16.83 11.00 -2.85
CA ILE A 97 -17.86 10.44 -3.72
C ILE A 97 -17.22 10.07 -5.05
N GLU A 98 -17.19 8.78 -5.34
CA GLU A 98 -16.67 8.24 -6.60
C GLU A 98 -17.76 7.42 -7.31
N PRO A 99 -17.70 7.30 -8.65
CA PRO A 99 -18.68 6.53 -9.39
C PRO A 99 -18.73 5.06 -8.94
N PRO A 100 -19.90 4.53 -8.55
CA PRO A 100 -20.06 3.09 -8.38
C PRO A 100 -20.02 2.40 -9.75
N ALA A 101 -19.74 1.09 -9.74
CA ALA A 101 -19.80 0.30 -10.97
C ALA A 101 -21.19 0.39 -11.65
N ARG A 102 -21.19 0.46 -12.98
CA ARG A 102 -22.37 0.73 -13.83
C ARG A 102 -23.61 -0.05 -13.40
N GLY A 103 -24.72 0.67 -13.15
CA GLY A 103 -26.06 0.12 -12.88
C GLY A 103 -26.41 -0.10 -11.40
N PHE A 104 -25.63 0.44 -10.45
CA PHE A 104 -25.82 0.16 -9.02
C PHE A 104 -25.69 1.40 -8.14
N PRO A 105 -26.29 1.37 -6.94
CA PRO A 105 -26.21 2.48 -6.00
C PRO A 105 -24.80 2.66 -5.44
N LEU A 106 -24.50 3.91 -5.04
CA LEU A 106 -23.29 4.24 -4.28
C LEU A 106 -23.49 3.81 -2.82
N GLU A 107 -22.81 2.74 -2.40
CA GLU A 107 -22.97 2.16 -1.07
C GLU A 107 -21.62 1.94 -0.38
N TYR A 108 -21.51 2.43 0.85
CA TYR A 108 -20.42 2.18 1.79
C TYR A 108 -20.92 1.24 2.89
N ARG A 109 -20.12 0.24 3.28
CA ARG A 109 -20.57 -0.87 4.14
C ARG A 109 -19.58 -1.10 5.27
N ASN A 110 -20.08 -1.69 6.36
CA ASN A 110 -19.28 -2.08 7.51
C ASN A 110 -18.56 -0.90 8.17
N ILE A 111 -19.21 0.27 8.14
CA ILE A 111 -18.84 1.41 8.97
C ILE A 111 -19.18 1.03 10.43
N VAL A 112 -18.28 1.30 11.37
CA VAL A 112 -18.50 0.98 12.79
C VAL A 112 -19.08 2.21 13.48
N VAL A 113 -20.26 2.06 14.08
CA VAL A 113 -21.00 3.16 14.74
C VAL A 113 -21.41 2.77 16.16
N THR A 114 -21.73 3.76 17.01
CA THR A 114 -22.01 3.54 18.44
C THR A 114 -23.49 3.57 18.81
N SER A 115 -24.39 3.66 17.82
CA SER A 115 -25.83 3.61 18.03
C SER A 115 -26.51 2.84 16.91
N ASP A 116 -27.58 2.11 17.23
CA ASP A 116 -28.44 1.41 16.27
C ASP A 116 -29.60 2.26 15.74
N ASP A 117 -29.68 3.53 16.16
CA ASP A 117 -30.70 4.50 15.73
C ASP A 117 -30.17 5.39 14.59
N PRO A 118 -30.64 5.20 13.34
CA PRO A 118 -30.17 5.98 12.20
C PRO A 118 -30.45 7.48 12.31
N THR A 119 -31.41 7.92 13.13
CA THR A 119 -31.80 9.33 13.25
C THR A 119 -30.76 10.19 13.97
N LYS A 120 -29.79 9.56 14.65
CA LYS A 120 -28.69 10.24 15.33
C LYS A 120 -27.53 10.60 14.41
N PHE A 121 -27.65 10.29 13.13
CA PHE A 121 -26.58 10.44 12.16
C PHE A 121 -26.99 11.41 11.05
N THR A 122 -26.02 12.19 10.57
CA THR A 122 -26.19 13.12 9.45
C THR A 122 -24.99 13.04 8.50
N ILE A 123 -25.17 13.47 7.26
CA ILE A 123 -24.06 13.76 6.34
C ILE A 123 -23.87 15.27 6.31
N ASP A 124 -22.62 15.73 6.24
CA ASP A 124 -22.22 17.15 6.18
C ASP A 124 -22.35 17.80 4.79
N ILE A 125 -22.92 17.10 3.82
CA ILE A 125 -23.26 17.62 2.49
C ILE A 125 -24.75 17.43 2.24
N ASP A 126 -25.36 18.35 1.50
CA ASP A 126 -26.77 18.30 1.13
C ASP A 126 -27.02 17.27 0.02
N VAL A 127 -27.01 15.99 0.40
CA VAL A 127 -27.28 14.87 -0.50
C VAL A 127 -28.30 13.92 0.12
N PRO A 128 -29.32 13.46 -0.62
CA PRO A 128 -30.24 12.44 -0.09
C PRO A 128 -29.50 11.12 0.16
N TYR A 129 -29.69 10.51 1.34
CA TYR A 129 -29.04 9.24 1.71
C TYR A 129 -29.95 8.30 2.50
N GLU A 130 -29.58 7.02 2.53
CA GLU A 130 -30.21 5.98 3.36
C GLU A 130 -29.15 5.34 4.27
N LEU A 131 -29.42 5.30 5.58
CA LEU A 131 -28.55 4.66 6.57
C LEU A 131 -29.23 3.42 7.18
N LYS A 132 -28.58 2.25 7.07
CA LYS A 132 -29.03 1.00 7.72
C LYS A 132 -28.03 0.58 8.77
N ILE A 133 -28.49 0.27 9.96
CA ILE A 133 -27.64 -0.15 11.08
C ILE A 133 -28.04 -1.55 11.56
N GLY A 134 -27.06 -2.38 11.91
CA GLY A 134 -27.30 -3.73 12.40
C GLY A 134 -26.09 -4.37 13.09
N ARG A 135 -26.34 -5.52 13.75
CA ARG A 135 -25.33 -6.21 14.58
C ARG A 135 -24.32 -7.08 13.82
N GLY A 136 -24.63 -7.44 12.58
CA GLY A 136 -23.72 -8.21 11.73
C GLY A 136 -23.33 -7.45 10.47
N ALA A 137 -22.15 -7.76 9.96
CA ALA A 137 -21.56 -7.13 8.78
C ALA A 137 -22.50 -7.22 7.57
N PHE A 138 -22.52 -6.16 6.77
CA PHE A 138 -23.25 -6.09 5.51
C PHE A 138 -22.41 -6.70 4.38
N THR A 139 -23.00 -7.69 3.72
CA THR A 139 -22.46 -8.36 2.54
C THR A 139 -23.38 -8.13 1.35
N THR A 140 -22.83 -8.01 0.15
CA THR A 140 -23.62 -7.86 -1.07
C THR A 140 -23.99 -9.22 -1.67
N THR A 141 -25.07 -9.28 -2.46
CA THR A 141 -25.40 -10.48 -3.23
C THR A 141 -24.29 -10.84 -4.22
N GLN A 142 -23.54 -9.86 -4.73
CA GLN A 142 -22.43 -10.06 -5.64
C GLN A 142 -21.24 -10.71 -4.93
N GLN A 143 -20.92 -10.29 -3.70
CA GLN A 143 -19.92 -10.96 -2.89
C GLN A 143 -20.33 -12.42 -2.63
N LEU A 144 -21.59 -12.69 -2.31
CA LEU A 144 -22.07 -14.06 -2.13
C LEU A 144 -21.97 -14.89 -3.43
N LYS A 145 -22.29 -14.29 -4.58
CA LYS A 145 -22.12 -14.94 -5.89
C LYS A 145 -20.64 -15.20 -6.20
N TYR A 146 -19.78 -14.24 -5.91
CA TYR A 146 -18.32 -14.35 -6.08
C TYR A 146 -17.76 -15.46 -5.18
N ASP A 147 -18.11 -15.45 -3.90
CA ASP A 147 -17.70 -16.48 -2.93
C ASP A 147 -18.08 -17.87 -3.41
N LYS A 148 -19.31 -18.02 -3.92
CA LYS A 148 -19.76 -19.28 -4.48
C LYS A 148 -19.02 -19.66 -5.77
N GLN A 149 -18.77 -18.70 -6.66
CA GLN A 149 -18.08 -18.92 -7.93
C GLN A 149 -16.63 -19.38 -7.72
N TYR A 150 -15.92 -18.77 -6.76
CA TYR A 150 -14.50 -19.03 -6.51
C TYR A 150 -14.25 -19.95 -5.31
N GLY A 151 -15.30 -20.51 -4.70
CA GLY A 151 -15.17 -21.41 -3.56
C GLY A 151 -14.51 -20.75 -2.35
N VAL A 152 -14.85 -19.50 -2.05
CA VAL A 152 -14.26 -18.80 -0.90
C VAL A 152 -14.74 -19.43 0.40
N GLU A 153 -13.78 -19.91 1.16
CA GLU A 153 -13.95 -20.51 2.48
C GLU A 153 -13.79 -19.46 3.58
N GLN A 154 -14.41 -19.73 4.73
CA GLN A 154 -14.20 -18.96 5.95
C GLN A 154 -13.62 -19.90 7.00
N HIS A 155 -12.40 -19.62 7.43
CA HIS A 155 -11.78 -20.29 8.55
C HIS A 155 -11.63 -19.31 9.72
N GLY A 156 -12.53 -19.41 10.70
CA GLY A 156 -12.65 -18.42 11.76
C GLY A 156 -12.97 -17.03 11.21
N ASP A 157 -12.03 -16.11 11.38
CA ASP A 157 -12.07 -14.72 10.89
C ASP A 157 -11.28 -14.53 9.59
N VAL A 158 -10.80 -15.61 8.97
CA VAL A 158 -9.98 -15.51 7.76
C VAL A 158 -10.77 -16.05 6.59
N PHE A 159 -10.70 -15.33 5.47
CA PHE A 159 -11.41 -15.67 4.24
C PHE A 159 -10.38 -15.90 3.14
N TYR A 160 -10.46 -17.03 2.45
CA TYR A 160 -9.58 -17.33 1.33
C TYR A 160 -10.24 -18.31 0.36
N SER A 161 -9.76 -18.34 -0.88
CA SER A 161 -10.06 -19.40 -1.85
C SER A 161 -8.81 -20.19 -2.17
N ILE A 162 -8.98 -21.48 -2.47
CA ILE A 162 -7.90 -22.37 -2.88
C ILE A 162 -8.11 -22.78 -4.35
N ARG A 163 -7.05 -22.72 -5.16
CA ARG A 163 -7.01 -23.18 -6.56
C ARG A 163 -5.75 -24.00 -6.82
N GLY A 164 -5.74 -24.81 -7.88
CA GLY A 164 -4.59 -25.61 -8.31
C GLY A 164 -4.64 -27.03 -7.75
N ASN A 165 -3.47 -27.60 -7.47
CA ASN A 165 -3.38 -28.95 -6.91
C ASN A 165 -3.66 -28.95 -5.41
N THR A 166 -4.86 -29.40 -5.03
CA THR A 166 -5.30 -29.50 -3.62
C THR A 166 -5.12 -30.89 -3.02
N LYS A 167 -4.46 -31.80 -3.73
CA LYS A 167 -4.18 -33.17 -3.26
C LYS A 167 -2.76 -33.29 -2.72
N ASN A 168 -1.77 -33.12 -3.60
CA ASN A 168 -0.35 -33.28 -3.29
C ASN A 168 0.48 -32.16 -3.97
N PRO A 169 0.26 -30.88 -3.61
CA PRO A 169 1.09 -29.79 -4.13
C PRO A 169 2.51 -29.87 -3.58
N LYS A 170 3.49 -29.42 -4.37
CA LYS A 170 4.89 -29.27 -3.99
C LYS A 170 5.22 -27.84 -3.53
N ARG A 171 4.47 -26.85 -4.03
CA ARG A 171 4.67 -25.43 -3.77
C ARG A 171 3.38 -24.74 -3.37
N MET A 172 3.51 -23.59 -2.71
CA MET A 172 2.39 -22.73 -2.36
C MET A 172 2.58 -21.32 -2.91
N LEU A 173 1.58 -20.84 -3.66
CA LEU A 173 1.48 -19.43 -4.05
C LEU A 173 0.45 -18.75 -3.16
N ILE A 174 0.89 -17.86 -2.29
CA ILE A 174 0.01 -17.08 -1.42
C ILE A 174 -0.17 -15.69 -2.05
N THR A 175 -1.42 -15.24 -2.15
CA THR A 175 -1.71 -13.90 -2.64
C THR A 175 -2.71 -13.16 -1.77
N PHE A 176 -2.53 -11.84 -1.74
CA PHE A 176 -3.32 -10.92 -0.94
C PHE A 176 -4.05 -9.91 -1.82
N PRO A 177 -5.19 -9.39 -1.34
CA PRO A 177 -6.02 -8.48 -2.11
C PRO A 177 -5.42 -7.08 -2.25
N GLY A 178 -5.46 -6.51 -3.45
CA GLY A 178 -5.25 -5.08 -3.68
C GLY A 178 -6.46 -4.24 -3.25
N PHE A 179 -6.37 -2.91 -3.40
CA PHE A 179 -7.55 -2.05 -3.25
C PHE A 179 -8.54 -2.28 -4.39
N GLY A 180 -9.80 -2.46 -4.02
CA GLY A 180 -10.94 -2.19 -4.88
C GLY A 180 -11.51 -0.81 -4.54
N PRO A 181 -12.35 -0.23 -5.41
CA PRO A 181 -13.10 0.98 -5.07
C PRO A 181 -13.80 0.83 -3.71
N SER A 182 -13.91 1.88 -2.89
CA SER A 182 -14.68 1.84 -1.62
C SER A 182 -16.14 1.40 -1.82
N THR A 183 -16.63 1.56 -3.04
CA THR A 183 -17.97 1.24 -3.53
C THR A 183 -18.06 -0.18 -4.12
N THR A 184 -16.94 -0.92 -4.14
CA THR A 184 -16.87 -2.24 -4.77
C THR A 184 -17.87 -3.20 -4.15
N ARG A 185 -18.48 -4.03 -5.01
CA ARG A 185 -19.43 -5.06 -4.56
C ARG A 185 -18.74 -6.38 -4.25
N ILE A 186 -17.50 -6.53 -4.70
CA ILE A 186 -16.64 -7.66 -4.41
C ILE A 186 -15.41 -7.10 -3.74
N SER A 187 -15.23 -7.47 -2.49
CA SER A 187 -14.07 -7.16 -1.67
C SER A 187 -12.87 -7.99 -2.12
N TYR A 188 -12.40 -7.71 -3.35
CA TYR A 188 -11.00 -7.91 -3.78
C TYR A 188 -10.66 -9.27 -4.43
N ALA A 189 -10.88 -9.36 -5.75
CA ALA A 189 -10.31 -10.42 -6.59
C ALA A 189 -8.85 -10.10 -6.92
N VAL A 190 -7.96 -11.10 -6.87
CA VAL A 190 -6.60 -10.98 -7.42
C VAL A 190 -6.68 -11.16 -8.93
N SER A 191 -6.95 -10.07 -9.67
CA SER A 191 -7.17 -10.09 -11.11
C SER A 191 -5.94 -10.56 -11.90
N TYR A 192 -4.75 -10.20 -11.45
CA TYR A 192 -3.48 -10.47 -12.15
C TYR A 192 -3.18 -11.97 -12.31
N LEU A 193 -3.61 -12.79 -11.35
CA LEU A 193 -3.34 -14.23 -11.36
C LEU A 193 -4.37 -15.06 -12.15
N LYS A 194 -5.38 -14.42 -12.75
CA LYS A 194 -6.34 -15.12 -13.65
C LYS A 194 -5.67 -15.72 -14.88
N ALA A 195 -4.51 -15.19 -15.29
CA ALA A 195 -3.73 -15.70 -16.41
C ALA A 195 -2.96 -17.00 -16.09
N LEU A 196 -2.91 -17.42 -14.83
CA LEU A 196 -2.37 -18.73 -14.46
C LEU A 196 -3.39 -19.82 -14.79
N THR A 197 -2.98 -20.80 -15.59
CA THR A 197 -3.77 -21.94 -16.03
C THR A 197 -3.72 -23.08 -15.01
N ASP A 198 -4.60 -24.07 -15.15
CA ASP A 198 -4.54 -25.26 -14.30
C ASP A 198 -3.26 -26.08 -14.55
N GLN A 199 -2.69 -25.98 -15.75
CA GLN A 199 -1.39 -26.56 -16.08
C GLN A 199 -0.23 -25.85 -15.36
N ASP A 200 -0.27 -24.51 -15.27
CA ASP A 200 0.70 -23.75 -14.47
C ASP A 200 0.65 -24.18 -13.00
N LEU A 201 -0.55 -24.49 -12.48
CA LEU A 201 -0.80 -24.85 -11.08
C LEU A 201 -0.80 -26.36 -10.80
N LYS A 202 -0.34 -27.21 -11.73
CA LYS A 202 -0.41 -28.69 -11.59
C LYS A 202 0.29 -29.24 -10.35
N ASP A 203 1.37 -28.58 -9.91
CA ASP A 203 2.19 -28.96 -8.76
C ASP A 203 2.10 -27.92 -7.63
N THR A 204 1.19 -26.95 -7.73
CA THR A 204 1.11 -25.82 -6.79
C THR A 204 -0.31 -25.65 -6.28
N VAL A 205 -0.42 -25.35 -4.98
CA VAL A 205 -1.65 -24.83 -4.40
C VAL A 205 -1.58 -23.31 -4.32
N MET A 206 -2.56 -22.63 -4.89
CA MET A 206 -2.69 -21.18 -4.85
C MET A 206 -3.74 -20.80 -3.82
N VAL A 207 -3.35 -19.99 -2.84
CA VAL A 207 -4.19 -19.52 -1.73
C VAL A 207 -4.43 -18.02 -1.90
N CYS A 208 -5.67 -17.62 -2.12
CA CYS A 208 -6.03 -16.22 -2.31
C CYS A 208 -6.79 -15.70 -1.11
N PHE A 209 -6.12 -14.94 -0.25
CA PHE A 209 -6.76 -14.31 0.90
C PHE A 209 -7.69 -13.17 0.50
N GLN A 210 -8.61 -12.81 1.39
CA GLN A 210 -9.61 -11.78 1.19
C GLN A 210 -9.67 -10.89 2.44
N ASP A 211 -9.62 -9.58 2.25
CA ASP A 211 -9.77 -8.59 3.32
C ASP A 211 -11.23 -8.16 3.37
N ARG A 212 -11.97 -8.55 4.42
CA ARG A 212 -13.41 -8.26 4.53
C ARG A 212 -13.76 -7.24 5.60
N TYR A 213 -12.75 -6.58 6.16
CA TYR A 213 -12.90 -5.78 7.36
C TYR A 213 -12.93 -4.29 7.04
N LEU A 214 -13.79 -3.55 7.73
CA LEU A 214 -14.00 -2.11 7.49
C LEU A 214 -14.50 -1.79 6.07
N SER A 215 -14.86 -0.54 5.82
CA SER A 215 -15.39 -0.14 4.50
C SER A 215 -14.34 -0.14 3.38
N ALA A 216 -13.08 0.17 3.69
CA ALA A 216 -11.97 0.23 2.74
C ALA A 216 -11.06 -1.02 2.76
N GLY A 217 -11.40 -2.01 3.60
CA GLY A 217 -10.47 -3.05 4.00
C GLY A 217 -9.49 -2.58 5.09
N SER A 218 -8.96 -3.52 5.85
CA SER A 218 -8.08 -3.30 7.01
C SER A 218 -6.60 -3.59 6.75
N TYR A 219 -6.24 -3.88 5.50
CA TYR A 219 -4.95 -4.52 5.16
C TYR A 219 -4.77 -5.87 5.85
N MET A 220 -5.89 -6.54 6.17
CA MET A 220 -5.86 -7.75 6.99
C MET A 220 -5.04 -7.60 8.28
N MET A 221 -4.91 -6.38 8.82
CA MET A 221 -4.13 -6.11 10.02
C MET A 221 -5.01 -6.19 11.26
N VAL A 222 -6.25 -5.71 11.13
CA VAL A 222 -7.24 -5.69 12.21
C VAL A 222 -8.62 -6.08 11.71
N ASP A 223 -9.43 -6.67 12.58
CA ASP A 223 -10.84 -6.88 12.25
C ASP A 223 -11.67 -5.59 12.44
N ALA A 224 -12.98 -5.68 12.20
CA ALA A 224 -13.87 -4.52 12.35
C ALA A 224 -13.98 -3.98 13.78
N ALA A 225 -13.55 -4.73 14.80
CA ALA A 225 -13.47 -4.27 16.18
C ALA A 225 -12.10 -3.64 16.53
N GLY A 226 -11.18 -3.58 15.56
CA GLY A 226 -9.81 -3.10 15.80
C GLY A 226 -8.88 -4.15 16.43
N ARG A 227 -9.30 -5.41 16.54
CA ARG A 227 -8.46 -6.48 17.11
C ARG A 227 -7.46 -6.99 16.06
N PRO A 228 -6.18 -7.24 16.41
CA PRO A 228 -5.18 -7.74 15.46
C PRO A 228 -5.58 -9.05 14.76
N LEU A 229 -5.28 -9.16 13.47
CA LEU A 229 -5.51 -10.35 12.65
C LEU A 229 -4.27 -11.22 12.49
N TYR A 230 -3.08 -10.68 12.78
CA TYR A 230 -1.78 -11.30 12.51
C TYR A 230 -1.73 -12.79 12.85
N GLY A 231 -1.84 -13.14 14.13
CA GLY A 231 -1.77 -14.54 14.57
C GLY A 231 -2.86 -15.44 13.98
N ARG A 232 -4.04 -14.90 13.67
CA ARG A 232 -5.15 -15.67 13.06
C ARG A 232 -4.86 -16.02 11.60
N VAL A 233 -4.27 -15.10 10.85
CA VAL A 233 -3.88 -15.31 9.44
C VAL A 233 -2.65 -16.21 9.35
N CYS A 234 -1.62 -15.99 10.18
CA CYS A 234 -0.45 -16.87 10.25
C CYS A 234 -0.84 -18.31 10.63
N ALA A 235 -1.77 -18.49 11.59
CA ALA A 235 -2.30 -19.81 11.92
C ALA A 235 -3.00 -20.49 10.73
N ALA A 236 -3.77 -19.73 9.93
CA ALA A 236 -4.41 -20.26 8.73
C ALA A 236 -3.38 -20.68 7.66
N ILE A 237 -2.35 -19.87 7.43
CA ILE A 237 -1.25 -20.22 6.51
C ILE A 237 -0.50 -21.45 7.02
N ASN A 238 -0.12 -21.49 8.29
CA ASN A 238 0.61 -22.62 8.90
C ASN A 238 -0.19 -23.91 8.84
N GLN A 239 -1.51 -23.85 9.05
CA GLN A 239 -2.35 -25.02 8.89
C GLN A 239 -2.35 -25.54 7.44
N LEU A 240 -2.37 -24.65 6.44
CA LEU A 240 -2.30 -25.04 5.03
C LEU A 240 -0.92 -25.63 4.69
N LEU A 241 0.17 -25.01 5.15
CA LEU A 241 1.53 -25.54 4.97
C LEU A 241 1.67 -26.93 5.60
N SER A 242 1.19 -27.10 6.83
CA SER A 242 1.20 -28.39 7.54
C SER A 242 0.35 -29.44 6.81
N ARG A 243 -0.87 -29.09 6.40
CA ARG A 243 -1.78 -29.97 5.65
C ARG A 243 -1.15 -30.48 4.37
N TYR A 244 -0.41 -29.63 3.67
CA TYR A 244 0.20 -29.96 2.38
C TYR A 244 1.66 -30.39 2.47
N LYS A 245 2.26 -30.37 3.67
CA LYS A 245 3.68 -30.67 3.92
C LYS A 245 4.64 -29.80 3.08
N ILE A 246 4.31 -28.51 2.94
CA ILE A 246 5.11 -27.53 2.19
C ILE A 246 5.99 -26.76 3.17
N GLY A 247 7.30 -26.69 2.90
CA GLY A 247 8.25 -25.88 3.67
C GLY A 247 8.23 -24.41 3.25
N ALA A 248 8.75 -23.51 4.08
CA ALA A 248 8.74 -22.06 3.82
C ALA A 248 9.50 -21.67 2.53
N ALA A 249 10.57 -22.39 2.19
CA ALA A 249 11.34 -22.18 0.95
C ALA A 249 10.54 -22.46 -0.34
N ASP A 250 9.48 -23.26 -0.24
CA ASP A 250 8.57 -23.59 -1.34
C ASP A 250 7.32 -22.69 -1.37
N VAL A 251 7.40 -21.51 -0.74
CA VAL A 251 6.35 -20.50 -0.70
C VAL A 251 6.76 -19.27 -1.49
N LEU A 252 5.87 -18.82 -2.38
CA LEU A 252 5.92 -17.50 -3.00
C LEU A 252 4.76 -16.66 -2.46
N MET A 253 5.07 -15.51 -1.85
CA MET A 253 4.09 -14.52 -1.48
C MET A 253 4.04 -13.41 -2.53
N PHE A 254 2.85 -13.22 -3.11
CA PHE A 254 2.60 -12.21 -4.14
C PHE A 254 1.56 -11.20 -3.69
N GLY A 255 1.87 -9.92 -3.91
CA GLY A 255 0.91 -8.84 -3.72
C GLY A 255 1.18 -7.67 -4.65
N ALA A 256 0.13 -6.89 -4.89
CA ALA A 256 0.21 -5.61 -5.59
C ALA A 256 -0.54 -4.52 -4.80
N SER A 257 0.01 -3.32 -4.74
CA SER A 257 -0.54 -2.21 -3.96
C SER A 257 -0.73 -2.65 -2.51
N LYS A 258 -1.94 -2.49 -1.97
CA LYS A 258 -2.33 -3.02 -0.66
C LYS A 258 -1.93 -4.47 -0.43
N GLY A 259 -2.10 -5.33 -1.43
CA GLY A 259 -1.76 -6.76 -1.30
C GLY A 259 -0.26 -6.97 -1.06
N ALA A 260 0.60 -6.11 -1.62
CA ALA A 260 2.04 -6.18 -1.41
C ALA A 260 2.40 -5.75 0.03
N SER A 261 1.75 -4.72 0.56
CA SER A 261 1.90 -4.32 1.98
C SER A 261 1.48 -5.43 2.94
N ILE A 262 0.41 -6.15 2.61
CA ILE A 262 -0.04 -7.32 3.38
C ILE A 262 0.99 -8.46 3.29
N ALA A 263 1.51 -8.74 2.09
CA ALA A 263 2.54 -9.75 1.89
C ALA A 263 3.79 -9.45 2.73
N ILE A 264 4.26 -8.21 2.73
CA ILE A 264 5.40 -7.77 3.55
C ILE A 264 5.14 -8.05 5.03
N HIS A 265 3.96 -7.69 5.56
CA HIS A 265 3.64 -7.87 6.97
C HIS A 265 3.63 -9.35 7.37
N TYR A 266 3.00 -10.21 6.57
CA TYR A 266 2.88 -11.63 6.90
C TYR A 266 4.13 -12.45 6.58
N ALA A 267 5.01 -11.98 5.70
CA ALA A 267 6.27 -12.64 5.37
C ALA A 267 7.21 -12.77 6.58
N GLN A 268 7.02 -12.00 7.64
CA GLN A 268 7.86 -12.06 8.84
C GLN A 268 7.97 -13.47 9.40
N GLU A 269 6.88 -14.25 9.41
CA GLU A 269 6.85 -15.64 9.90
C GLU A 269 7.48 -16.65 8.93
N TYR A 270 7.85 -16.24 7.72
CA TYR A 270 8.30 -17.10 6.63
C TYR A 270 9.59 -16.56 6.00
N PRO A 271 10.73 -16.58 6.73
CA PRO A 271 11.99 -15.97 6.28
C PRO A 271 12.51 -16.54 4.96
N ASP A 272 12.26 -17.83 4.69
CA ASP A 272 12.70 -18.49 3.46
C ASP A 272 11.72 -18.31 2.28
N ALA A 273 10.55 -17.70 2.50
CA ALA A 273 9.58 -17.48 1.43
C ALA A 273 10.09 -16.39 0.47
N ARG A 274 9.89 -16.61 -0.84
CA ARG A 274 10.15 -15.59 -1.85
C ARG A 274 9.05 -14.54 -1.84
N LEU A 275 9.42 -13.27 -2.03
CA LEU A 275 8.50 -12.16 -2.13
C LEU A 275 8.49 -11.60 -3.57
N LEU A 276 7.29 -11.49 -4.15
CA LEU A 276 7.06 -10.74 -5.38
C LEU A 276 6.10 -9.60 -5.07
N LEU A 277 6.64 -8.38 -5.03
CA LEU A 277 5.97 -7.20 -4.53
C LEU A 277 5.84 -6.17 -5.66
N ALA A 278 4.61 -5.72 -5.92
CA ALA A 278 4.36 -4.62 -6.84
C ALA A 278 3.77 -3.42 -6.09
N VAL A 279 4.47 -2.28 -6.14
CA VAL A 279 4.03 -0.98 -5.60
C VAL A 279 3.39 -1.05 -4.20
N PRO A 280 3.99 -1.70 -3.18
CA PRO A 280 3.42 -1.72 -1.84
C PRO A 280 3.32 -0.31 -1.26
N GLN A 281 2.38 -0.06 -0.36
CA GLN A 281 2.41 1.16 0.47
C GLN A 281 3.42 0.97 1.59
N MET A 282 4.53 1.72 1.56
CA MET A 282 5.66 1.55 2.48
C MET A 282 5.39 2.12 3.88
N ASN A 283 4.59 3.18 3.96
CA ASN A 283 4.19 3.84 5.20
C ASN A 283 2.66 4.04 5.20
N LEU A 284 1.94 3.25 6.00
CA LEU A 284 0.48 3.25 5.99
C LEU A 284 -0.12 4.52 6.60
N PRO A 285 0.35 5.04 7.76
CA PRO A 285 -0.11 6.33 8.27
C PRO A 285 0.02 7.46 7.26
N TYR A 286 1.15 7.55 6.56
CA TYR A 286 1.36 8.53 5.52
C TYR A 286 0.39 8.33 4.34
N TYR A 287 0.26 7.10 3.84
CA TYR A 287 -0.71 6.77 2.79
C TYR A 287 -2.17 7.08 3.19
N PHE A 288 -2.52 6.85 4.45
CA PHE A 288 -3.86 7.10 4.98
C PHE A 288 -4.17 8.58 5.20
N ASN A 289 -3.18 9.47 5.16
CA ASN A 289 -3.41 10.91 5.24
C ASN A 289 -4.23 11.45 4.06
N LYS A 290 -4.23 10.76 2.91
CA LYS A 290 -5.01 11.17 1.74
C LYS A 290 -6.47 11.46 2.12
N PRO A 291 -7.12 12.49 1.53
CA PRO A 291 -8.48 12.89 1.88
C PRO A 291 -9.49 11.74 1.94
N PHE A 292 -9.34 10.77 1.04
CA PHE A 292 -10.15 9.56 0.97
C PHE A 292 -10.06 8.65 2.22
N PHE A 293 -8.91 8.57 2.89
CA PHE A 293 -8.66 7.67 4.02
C PHE A 293 -8.64 8.39 5.38
N ARG A 294 -8.51 9.72 5.37
CA ARG A 294 -8.32 10.53 6.58
C ARG A 294 -9.44 10.34 7.60
N ASP A 295 -10.69 10.38 7.16
CA ASP A 295 -11.87 10.19 8.04
C ASP A 295 -12.29 8.71 8.18
N ASN A 296 -11.41 7.76 7.85
CA ASN A 296 -11.63 6.33 8.09
C ASN A 296 -10.39 5.59 8.64
N LEU A 297 -9.48 5.13 7.79
CA LEU A 297 -8.35 4.28 8.17
C LEU A 297 -7.30 5.05 8.97
N PHE A 298 -7.07 6.34 8.63
CA PHE A 298 -6.06 7.16 9.32
C PHE A 298 -6.34 7.30 10.81
N ARG A 299 -7.62 7.36 11.20
CA ARG A 299 -8.06 7.51 12.60
C ARG A 299 -8.03 6.19 13.39
N ASN A 300 -7.79 5.07 12.72
CA ASN A 300 -7.68 3.78 13.38
C ASN A 300 -6.31 3.63 14.05
N LYS A 301 -6.25 3.92 15.36
CA LYS A 301 -5.01 3.84 16.15
C LYS A 301 -4.31 2.48 16.04
N ALA A 302 -5.06 1.39 15.91
CA ALA A 302 -4.46 0.06 15.79
C ALA A 302 -3.68 -0.12 14.48
N LEU A 303 -4.08 0.54 13.38
CA LEU A 303 -3.33 0.53 12.12
C LEU A 303 -2.07 1.43 12.15
N ARG A 304 -1.97 2.36 13.10
CA ARG A 304 -0.75 3.15 13.31
C ARG A 304 0.27 2.41 14.18
N ALA A 305 -0.21 1.57 15.10
CA ALA A 305 0.62 0.85 16.05
C ALA A 305 1.29 -0.42 15.49
N ILE A 306 0.89 -0.89 14.31
CA ILE A 306 1.54 -2.02 13.63
C ILE A 306 2.90 -1.60 13.05
N GLU A 307 3.83 -2.55 12.97
CA GLU A 307 5.07 -2.36 12.22
C GLU A 307 4.75 -1.96 10.77
N GLN A 308 5.41 -0.90 10.29
CA GLN A 308 5.20 -0.39 8.95
C GLN A 308 5.96 -1.23 7.91
N PRO A 309 5.43 -1.38 6.67
CA PRO A 309 6.09 -2.18 5.64
C PRO A 309 7.53 -1.78 5.33
N GLU A 310 7.87 -0.48 5.43
CA GLU A 310 9.25 0.00 5.30
C GLU A 310 10.19 -0.64 6.34
N SER A 311 9.82 -0.60 7.63
CA SER A 311 10.64 -1.16 8.71
C SER A 311 10.85 -2.66 8.52
N ALA A 312 9.79 -3.39 8.17
CA ALA A 312 9.87 -4.82 7.88
C ALA A 312 10.79 -5.12 6.69
N LEU A 313 10.72 -4.33 5.61
CA LEU A 313 11.59 -4.51 4.45
C LEU A 313 13.06 -4.24 4.74
N ARG A 314 13.39 -3.21 5.53
CA ARG A 314 14.76 -2.94 5.97
C ARG A 314 15.35 -4.14 6.70
N ARG A 315 14.56 -4.78 7.57
CA ARG A 315 14.94 -6.04 8.21
C ARG A 315 15.11 -7.17 7.21
N TYR A 316 14.21 -7.34 6.24
CA TYR A 316 14.32 -8.38 5.20
C TYR A 316 15.55 -8.19 4.30
N PHE A 317 15.95 -6.95 4.05
CA PHE A 317 17.18 -6.62 3.34
C PHE A 317 18.42 -7.06 4.13
N ALA A 318 18.46 -6.77 5.43
CA ALA A 318 19.55 -7.22 6.31
C ALA A 318 19.63 -8.75 6.42
N GLU A 319 18.48 -9.44 6.36
CA GLU A 319 18.38 -10.90 6.38
C GLU A 319 18.72 -11.54 5.01
N GLY A 320 18.83 -10.76 3.93
CA GLY A 320 19.16 -11.25 2.58
C GLY A 320 18.07 -12.08 1.91
N ARG A 321 16.80 -11.79 2.20
CA ARG A 321 15.64 -12.50 1.64
C ARG A 321 15.53 -12.33 0.13
N THR A 322 14.90 -13.29 -0.55
CA THR A 322 14.67 -13.21 -2.00
C THR A 322 13.45 -12.34 -2.31
N ILE A 323 13.69 -11.17 -2.93
CA ILE A 323 12.67 -10.15 -3.16
C ILE A 323 12.74 -9.64 -4.61
N ASP A 324 11.65 -9.79 -5.35
CA ASP A 324 11.41 -9.13 -6.63
C ASP A 324 10.48 -7.93 -6.40
N TYR A 325 10.97 -6.71 -6.59
CA TYR A 325 10.28 -5.49 -6.24
C TYR A 325 9.99 -4.60 -7.45
N PHE A 326 8.72 -4.44 -7.82
CA PHE A 326 8.26 -3.61 -8.94
C PHE A 326 7.75 -2.26 -8.44
N TYR A 327 8.28 -1.16 -8.99
CA TYR A 327 7.99 0.20 -8.53
C TYR A 327 8.16 1.24 -9.64
N THR A 328 7.82 2.49 -9.34
CA THR A 328 8.02 3.66 -10.21
C THR A 328 8.50 4.82 -9.33
N ASN A 329 9.34 5.70 -9.86
CA ASN A 329 9.77 6.86 -9.07
C ASN A 329 8.65 7.87 -8.88
N SER A 330 7.66 7.91 -9.79
CA SER A 330 6.46 8.77 -9.68
C SER A 330 5.43 8.28 -8.66
N ASP A 331 5.74 7.24 -7.89
CA ASP A 331 4.91 6.73 -6.81
C ASP A 331 5.73 6.72 -5.53
N GLU A 332 5.93 7.93 -4.99
CA GLU A 332 6.70 8.17 -3.78
C GLU A 332 6.21 7.33 -2.59
N LEU A 333 4.94 6.90 -2.56
CA LEU A 333 4.39 6.07 -1.48
C LEU A 333 4.85 4.60 -1.53
N SER A 334 5.22 4.10 -2.71
CA SER A 334 5.78 2.75 -2.86
C SER A 334 7.29 2.73 -2.95
N ASN A 335 7.90 3.74 -3.55
CA ASN A 335 9.35 3.87 -3.52
C ASN A 335 9.83 4.26 -2.11
N HIS A 336 9.19 5.27 -1.53
CA HIS A 336 9.51 5.94 -0.26
C HIS A 336 10.98 6.34 -0.14
N SER A 337 11.64 6.56 -1.28
CA SER A 337 13.09 6.78 -1.42
C SER A 337 13.98 5.63 -0.92
N LEU A 338 13.40 4.61 -0.27
CA LEU A 338 14.12 3.43 0.19
C LEU A 338 14.50 2.56 -1.01
N ILE A 339 13.52 2.24 -1.87
CA ILE A 339 13.74 1.24 -2.90
C ILE A 339 14.65 1.74 -4.00
N GLU A 340 14.63 3.01 -4.36
CA GLU A 340 15.61 3.54 -5.32
C GLU A 340 17.03 3.44 -4.75
N PHE A 341 17.25 3.96 -3.54
CA PHE A 341 18.61 4.16 -3.01
C PHE A 341 19.22 2.93 -2.32
N VAL A 342 18.42 1.93 -1.91
CA VAL A 342 18.97 0.76 -1.21
C VAL A 342 19.96 0.00 -2.09
N ARG A 343 21.08 -0.45 -1.55
CA ARG A 343 22.14 -1.10 -2.33
C ARG A 343 22.81 -2.18 -1.52
N ASP A 344 23.56 -3.03 -2.22
CA ASP A 344 24.30 -4.15 -1.65
C ASP A 344 23.45 -5.14 -0.81
N VAL A 345 22.16 -5.24 -1.12
CA VAL A 345 21.25 -6.24 -0.56
C VAL A 345 21.29 -7.48 -1.45
N PRO A 346 21.73 -8.64 -0.92
CA PRO A 346 21.71 -9.89 -1.68
C PRO A 346 20.27 -10.32 -1.95
N ASN A 347 20.05 -10.97 -3.11
CA ASN A 347 18.77 -11.51 -3.54
C ASN A 347 17.62 -10.47 -3.69
N LEU A 348 17.95 -9.17 -3.67
CA LEU A 348 17.03 -8.09 -4.05
C LEU A 348 17.16 -7.81 -5.54
N THR A 349 16.04 -7.91 -6.26
CA THR A 349 15.92 -7.46 -7.65
C THR A 349 14.86 -6.37 -7.74
N LYS A 350 15.28 -5.19 -8.19
CA LYS A 350 14.40 -4.03 -8.33
C LYS A 350 14.02 -3.82 -9.79
N TYR A 351 12.73 -3.70 -10.07
CA TYR A 351 12.17 -3.48 -11.40
C TYR A 351 11.53 -2.09 -11.44
N ARG A 352 12.26 -1.10 -11.97
CA ARG A 352 11.74 0.25 -12.19
C ARG A 352 10.90 0.27 -13.45
N VAL A 353 9.62 0.55 -13.28
CA VAL A 353 8.57 0.49 -14.30
C VAL A 353 7.93 1.86 -14.38
N ASN A 354 7.65 2.29 -15.60
CA ASN A 354 7.07 3.59 -15.82
C ASN A 354 5.55 3.61 -15.71
N GLY A 355 5.03 4.76 -15.28
CA GLY A 355 3.60 5.03 -15.16
C GLY A 355 3.21 5.41 -13.75
N ALA A 356 1.91 5.62 -13.55
CA ALA A 356 1.33 5.86 -12.23
C ALA A 356 1.25 4.55 -11.42
N HIS A 357 0.95 4.67 -10.13
CA HIS A 357 0.79 3.54 -9.19
C HIS A 357 -0.01 2.36 -9.76
N SER A 358 -1.17 2.61 -10.39
CA SER A 358 -2.04 1.56 -10.94
C SER A 358 -1.51 0.89 -12.20
N ASP A 359 -0.58 1.54 -12.92
CA ASP A 359 -0.10 1.07 -14.22
C ASP A 359 1.09 0.13 -14.09
N VAL A 360 1.90 0.25 -13.02
CA VAL A 360 3.10 -0.58 -12.82
C VAL A 360 2.78 -2.07 -12.95
N ALA A 361 1.79 -2.56 -12.19
CA ALA A 361 1.41 -3.98 -12.21
C ALA A 361 0.81 -4.42 -13.56
N LYS A 362 0.18 -3.52 -14.30
CA LYS A 362 -0.37 -3.81 -15.64
C LYS A 362 0.74 -3.90 -16.68
N THR A 363 1.65 -2.93 -16.68
CA THR A 363 2.77 -2.82 -17.61
C THR A 363 3.78 -3.95 -17.42
N ALA A 364 4.07 -4.31 -16.16
CA ALA A 364 5.00 -5.38 -15.81
C ALA A 364 4.35 -6.75 -15.64
N LEU A 365 3.07 -6.91 -15.99
CA LEU A 365 2.34 -8.17 -15.85
C LEU A 365 3.07 -9.35 -16.54
N PRO A 366 3.60 -9.21 -17.77
CA PRO A 366 4.38 -10.28 -18.37
C PRO A 366 5.59 -10.71 -17.53
N ALA A 367 6.40 -9.78 -17.04
CA ALA A 367 7.55 -10.09 -16.18
C ALA A 367 7.12 -10.78 -14.88
N MET A 368 6.10 -10.24 -14.19
CA MET A 368 5.58 -10.86 -12.95
C MET A 368 5.06 -12.27 -13.20
N LEU A 369 4.31 -12.51 -14.28
CA LEU A 369 3.85 -13.84 -14.66
C LEU A 369 5.01 -14.77 -15.01
N GLY A 370 6.05 -14.26 -15.67
CA GLY A 370 7.28 -14.99 -15.94
C GLY A 370 7.98 -15.44 -14.66
N ILE A 371 8.19 -14.54 -13.71
CA ILE A 371 8.79 -14.83 -12.41
C ILE A 371 7.97 -15.87 -11.63
N ILE A 372 6.64 -15.70 -11.59
CA ILE A 372 5.74 -16.67 -10.96
C ILE A 372 5.90 -18.03 -11.63
N ARG A 373 5.80 -18.12 -12.96
CA ARG A 373 5.92 -19.39 -13.69
C ARG A 373 7.27 -20.06 -13.51
N ALA A 374 8.36 -19.31 -13.47
CA ALA A 374 9.69 -19.84 -13.16
C ALA A 374 9.71 -20.47 -11.76
N PHE A 375 9.13 -19.81 -10.75
CA PHE A 375 8.96 -20.39 -9.42
C PHE A 375 8.10 -21.67 -9.45
N LEU A 376 6.95 -21.65 -10.13
CA LEU A 376 6.05 -22.79 -10.24
C LEU A 376 6.71 -24.00 -10.93
N GLN A 377 7.63 -23.77 -11.87
CA GLN A 377 8.35 -24.80 -12.61
C GLN A 377 9.65 -25.26 -11.91
N GLY A 378 10.12 -24.54 -10.89
CA GLY A 378 11.35 -24.85 -10.15
C GLY A 378 12.62 -24.29 -10.77
N GLY A 379 12.50 -23.26 -11.61
CA GLY A 379 13.61 -22.60 -12.27
C GLY A 379 13.16 -21.82 -13.50
N SER A 380 14.00 -20.89 -13.94
CA SER A 380 13.80 -20.15 -15.20
C SER A 380 14.40 -20.93 -16.36
N GLN A 381 13.77 -20.83 -17.53
CA GLN A 381 14.43 -21.22 -18.78
C GLN A 381 15.30 -20.05 -19.23
N ASN A 382 16.60 -20.15 -18.97
CA ASN A 382 17.57 -19.13 -19.36
C ASN A 382 17.91 -19.27 -20.84
N GLN A 383 17.85 -18.16 -21.56
CA GLN A 383 18.28 -18.03 -22.95
C GLN A 383 19.29 -16.89 -23.08
N ASN A 384 20.10 -16.93 -24.13
CA ASN A 384 21.00 -15.83 -24.44
C ASN A 384 20.35 -14.94 -25.50
N ILE A 385 20.54 -13.63 -25.36
CA ILE A 385 20.20 -12.63 -26.39
C ILE A 385 21.51 -12.02 -26.87
N THR A 386 21.61 -11.69 -28.15
CA THR A 386 22.70 -10.88 -28.67
C THR A 386 22.27 -9.41 -28.72
N CYS A 387 22.96 -8.54 -27.98
CA CYS A 387 22.81 -7.10 -28.17
C CYS A 387 23.88 -6.62 -29.15
N GLU A 388 23.47 -6.27 -30.36
CA GLU A 388 24.38 -5.91 -31.45
C GLU A 388 24.97 -4.50 -31.26
N GLN A 389 24.15 -3.57 -30.76
CA GLN A 389 24.54 -2.17 -30.63
C GLN A 389 23.85 -1.52 -29.42
N ALA A 390 24.53 -0.57 -28.79
CA ALA A 390 23.95 0.33 -27.80
C ALA A 390 24.40 1.76 -28.10
N ARG A 391 23.49 2.72 -27.90
CA ARG A 391 23.72 4.16 -28.07
C ARG A 391 23.18 4.90 -26.85
N VAL A 392 23.92 5.92 -26.44
CA VAL A 392 23.56 6.79 -25.33
C VAL A 392 23.26 8.18 -25.86
N PHE A 393 22.23 8.81 -25.28
CA PHE A 393 21.86 10.19 -25.52
C PHE A 393 21.82 10.90 -24.16
N GLU A 394 22.49 12.05 -24.08
CA GLU A 394 22.66 12.78 -22.82
C GLU A 394 22.04 14.17 -22.93
N GLU A 395 21.28 14.55 -21.92
CA GLU A 395 20.65 15.86 -21.80
C GLU A 395 20.78 16.34 -20.34
N GLY A 396 21.84 17.09 -20.05
CA GLY A 396 22.18 17.47 -18.67
C GLY A 396 22.46 16.24 -17.80
N ASN A 397 21.70 16.07 -16.72
CA ASN A 397 21.80 14.91 -15.84
C ASN A 397 20.99 13.69 -16.31
N ALA A 398 20.17 13.84 -17.35
CA ALA A 398 19.35 12.76 -17.87
C ALA A 398 20.09 11.95 -18.94
N ILE A 399 19.95 10.64 -18.87
CA ILE A 399 20.52 9.69 -19.81
C ILE A 399 19.41 8.84 -20.42
N GLN A 400 19.47 8.69 -21.75
CA GLN A 400 18.68 7.73 -22.49
C GLN A 400 19.59 6.72 -23.17
N LEU A 401 19.15 5.46 -23.19
CA LEU A 401 19.81 4.40 -23.93
C LEU A 401 18.87 3.85 -24.99
N GLN A 402 19.45 3.56 -26.15
CA GLN A 402 18.83 2.76 -27.20
C GLN A 402 19.72 1.55 -27.47
N VAL A 403 19.13 0.37 -27.47
CA VAL A 403 19.80 -0.89 -27.75
C VAL A 403 19.16 -1.56 -28.97
N ARG A 404 19.99 -2.22 -29.75
CA ARG A 404 19.59 -3.09 -30.85
C ARG A 404 19.91 -4.52 -30.44
N VAL A 405 18.91 -5.36 -30.41
CA VAL A 405 19.04 -6.81 -30.19
C VAL A 405 18.94 -7.52 -31.53
N ASP A 406 19.47 -8.74 -31.62
CA ASP A 406 19.31 -9.52 -32.84
C ASP A 406 17.80 -9.80 -33.13
N PRO A 407 17.40 -9.89 -34.41
CA PRO A 407 15.98 -10.05 -34.76
C PRO A 407 15.31 -11.30 -34.21
N GLU A 408 16.04 -12.42 -34.04
CA GLU A 408 15.48 -13.67 -33.51
C GLU A 408 15.11 -13.52 -32.02
N SER A 409 16.01 -12.92 -31.24
CA SER A 409 15.77 -12.56 -29.85
C SER A 409 14.61 -11.57 -29.68
N ALA A 410 14.42 -10.68 -30.65
CA ALA A 410 13.33 -9.71 -30.64
C ALA A 410 11.93 -10.35 -30.78
N GLU A 411 11.83 -11.59 -31.27
CA GLU A 411 10.56 -12.30 -31.46
C GLU A 411 9.94 -12.82 -30.15
N MET A 412 10.57 -12.57 -28.99
CA MET A 412 10.04 -12.97 -27.69
C MET A 412 8.70 -12.28 -27.38
N SER A 413 7.62 -12.94 -27.80
CA SER A 413 6.28 -12.38 -27.81
C SER A 413 5.80 -11.99 -26.42
N GLY A 414 5.42 -10.71 -26.28
CA GLY A 414 4.86 -10.15 -25.05
C GLY A 414 5.84 -10.03 -23.89
N ALA A 415 7.15 -10.13 -24.12
CA ALA A 415 8.15 -9.93 -23.08
C ALA A 415 8.25 -8.46 -22.62
N ASN A 416 8.55 -8.27 -21.34
CA ASN A 416 9.09 -7.00 -20.86
C ASN A 416 10.60 -6.99 -21.05
N TRP A 417 11.12 -5.90 -21.63
CA TRP A 417 12.54 -5.69 -21.87
C TRP A 417 13.09 -4.72 -20.85
N PHE A 418 14.26 -5.02 -20.31
CA PHE A 418 14.89 -4.26 -19.25
C PHE A 418 16.35 -3.98 -19.59
N LEU A 419 16.80 -2.83 -19.14
CA LEU A 419 18.21 -2.50 -19.01
C LEU A 419 18.64 -2.85 -17.58
N GLU A 420 19.62 -3.73 -17.45
CA GLU A 420 20.09 -4.25 -16.17
C GLU A 420 21.44 -3.66 -15.78
N GLY A 421 21.54 -3.24 -14.51
CA GLY A 421 22.79 -2.92 -13.84
C GLY A 421 22.87 -3.52 -12.43
N GLN A 422 24.01 -3.31 -11.78
CA GLN A 422 24.26 -3.74 -10.41
C GLN A 422 24.44 -2.55 -9.47
N LEU A 423 24.10 -2.75 -8.20
CA LEU A 423 24.30 -1.82 -7.09
C LEU A 423 24.88 -2.64 -5.92
N GLY A 424 26.17 -2.99 -6.00
CA GLY A 424 26.75 -4.06 -5.18
C GLY A 424 26.06 -5.39 -5.49
N ARG A 425 25.61 -6.12 -4.47
CA ARG A 425 24.86 -7.39 -4.65
C ARG A 425 23.39 -7.23 -5.09
N THR A 426 22.88 -6.00 -5.21
CA THR A 426 21.50 -5.72 -5.64
C THR A 426 21.41 -5.60 -7.15
N ARG A 427 20.38 -6.22 -7.75
CA ARG A 427 20.10 -6.10 -9.18
C ARG A 427 19.10 -4.97 -9.44
N PHE A 428 19.39 -4.14 -10.43
CA PHE A 428 18.54 -3.04 -10.87
C PHE A 428 18.13 -3.25 -12.33
N LEU A 429 16.83 -3.22 -12.61
CA LEU A 429 16.27 -3.37 -13.95
C LEU A 429 15.35 -2.19 -14.28
N GLN A 430 15.74 -1.37 -15.25
CA GLN A 430 14.92 -0.30 -15.82
C GLN A 430 14.10 -0.86 -16.99
N LEU A 431 12.77 -0.78 -16.94
CA LEU A 431 11.92 -1.16 -18.05
C LEU A 431 12.19 -0.27 -19.27
N MET A 432 12.31 -0.91 -20.44
CA MET A 432 12.51 -0.26 -21.74
C MET A 432 11.22 -0.25 -22.56
N SER A 433 11.08 0.75 -23.42
CA SER A 433 10.06 0.83 -24.46
C SER A 433 10.45 0.03 -25.71
N ASN A 434 9.43 -0.45 -26.43
CA ASN A 434 9.60 -1.07 -27.74
C ASN A 434 9.50 -0.01 -28.83
N HIS A 435 10.41 -0.06 -29.81
CA HIS A 435 10.30 0.73 -31.03
C HIS A 435 9.33 0.06 -32.03
N ALA A 436 8.91 0.79 -33.07
CA ALA A 436 8.19 0.22 -34.21
C ALA A 436 8.99 -0.89 -34.93
N TYR A 437 10.32 -0.83 -34.81
CA TYR A 437 11.22 -1.90 -35.20
C TYR A 437 11.43 -2.80 -33.98
N GLY A 438 10.87 -4.01 -34.00
CA GLY A 438 10.86 -4.90 -32.84
C GLY A 438 12.24 -5.19 -32.23
N PHE A 439 13.30 -5.14 -33.03
CA PHE A 439 14.69 -5.35 -32.59
C PHE A 439 15.34 -4.13 -31.91
N VAL A 440 14.66 -2.98 -31.84
CA VAL A 440 15.16 -1.79 -31.12
C VAL A 440 14.39 -1.59 -29.82
N LYS A 441 15.10 -1.51 -28.70
CA LYS A 441 14.57 -1.16 -27.38
C LYS A 441 15.21 0.14 -26.92
N TYR A 442 14.49 0.96 -26.17
CA TYR A 442 15.04 2.22 -25.70
C TYR A 442 14.38 2.68 -24.40
N THR A 443 15.07 3.54 -23.65
CA THR A 443 14.47 4.31 -22.57
C THR A 443 13.85 5.58 -23.15
N SER A 444 12.53 5.63 -23.19
CA SER A 444 11.76 6.84 -23.53
C SER A 444 12.02 8.01 -22.57
N GLU A 445 11.42 9.17 -22.84
CA GLU A 445 11.55 10.36 -21.99
C GLU A 445 11.15 10.09 -20.53
N ALA A 446 10.04 9.39 -20.30
CA ALA A 446 9.66 9.02 -18.95
C ALA A 446 10.63 8.02 -18.30
N GLN A 447 11.41 7.26 -19.10
CA GLN A 447 12.30 6.15 -18.65
C GLN A 447 13.76 6.60 -18.51
N ARG A 448 14.03 7.90 -18.60
CA ARG A 448 15.36 8.48 -18.47
C ARG A 448 16.00 8.03 -17.16
N LEU A 449 17.29 7.69 -17.25
CA LEU A 449 18.13 7.51 -16.07
C LEU A 449 18.67 8.86 -15.61
N SER A 450 18.97 9.01 -14.33
CA SER A 450 19.59 10.21 -13.76
C SER A 450 21.01 9.93 -13.30
N ARG A 451 22.00 10.70 -13.78
CA ARG A 451 23.39 10.64 -13.29
C ARG A 451 23.51 10.88 -11.79
N ALA A 452 22.55 11.58 -11.20
CA ALA A 452 22.59 11.94 -9.78
C ALA A 452 22.45 10.72 -8.84
N TYR A 453 21.80 9.64 -9.29
CA TYR A 453 21.50 8.50 -8.41
C TYR A 453 21.41 7.13 -9.11
N ASP A 454 21.30 7.07 -10.44
CA ASP A 454 21.22 5.80 -11.15
C ASP A 454 22.61 5.18 -11.38
N PRO A 455 22.70 3.84 -11.39
CA PRO A 455 23.96 3.11 -11.59
C PRO A 455 24.38 3.07 -13.07
N VAL A 456 24.43 4.21 -13.74
CA VAL A 456 24.70 4.33 -15.19
C VAL A 456 25.99 3.61 -15.58
N GLY A 457 27.07 3.78 -14.81
CA GLY A 457 28.35 3.12 -15.05
C GLY A 457 28.38 1.62 -14.72
N GLN A 458 27.34 1.08 -14.09
CA GLN A 458 27.23 -0.35 -13.72
C GLN A 458 26.15 -1.08 -14.54
N LEU A 459 25.63 -0.44 -15.59
CA LEU A 459 24.75 -1.09 -16.57
C LEU A 459 25.56 -2.07 -17.41
N ALA A 460 25.10 -3.32 -17.48
CA ALA A 460 25.88 -4.39 -18.09
C ALA A 460 25.07 -5.31 -19.02
N HIS A 461 23.75 -5.37 -18.89
CA HIS A 461 22.94 -6.33 -19.67
C HIS A 461 21.63 -5.75 -20.19
N VAL A 462 21.13 -6.34 -21.27
CA VAL A 462 19.72 -6.26 -21.67
C VAL A 462 19.06 -7.57 -21.28
N VAL A 463 17.92 -7.49 -20.58
CA VAL A 463 17.18 -8.64 -20.08
C VAL A 463 15.76 -8.63 -20.64
N ALA A 464 15.30 -9.76 -21.18
CA ALA A 464 13.91 -9.98 -21.55
C ALA A 464 13.27 -10.99 -20.59
N ILE A 465 12.13 -10.64 -20.01
CA ILE A 465 11.32 -11.55 -19.20
C ILE A 465 10.00 -11.81 -19.90
N GLY A 466 9.86 -13.03 -20.41
CA GLY A 466 8.67 -13.49 -21.12
C GLY A 466 7.57 -13.96 -20.16
N PRO A 467 6.28 -13.85 -20.56
CA PRO A 467 5.17 -14.23 -19.72
C PRO A 467 5.14 -15.73 -19.39
N ARG A 468 5.89 -16.59 -20.08
CA ARG A 468 5.88 -18.06 -19.92
C ARG A 468 6.94 -18.59 -18.95
N GLY A 469 7.74 -17.72 -18.32
CA GLY A 469 8.83 -18.12 -17.43
C GLY A 469 10.20 -18.21 -18.13
N THR A 470 10.28 -17.75 -19.37
CA THR A 470 11.53 -17.55 -20.10
C THR A 470 12.19 -16.27 -19.61
N ILE A 471 13.46 -16.35 -19.25
CA ILE A 471 14.31 -15.20 -18.97
C ILE A 471 15.47 -15.28 -19.96
N ALA A 472 15.75 -14.18 -20.63
CA ALA A 472 16.90 -14.12 -21.51
C ALA A 472 17.71 -12.87 -21.25
N SER A 473 19.02 -12.97 -21.42
CA SER A 473 19.95 -11.88 -21.15
C SER A 473 21.06 -11.83 -22.19
N GLY A 474 21.51 -10.63 -22.51
CA GLY A 474 22.67 -10.37 -23.36
C GLY A 474 23.51 -9.25 -22.78
N GLU A 475 24.83 -9.35 -22.91
CA GLU A 475 25.74 -8.27 -22.51
C GLU A 475 25.47 -7.01 -23.34
N LEU A 476 25.52 -5.86 -22.69
CA LEU A 476 25.54 -4.57 -23.37
C LEU A 476 26.91 -4.40 -24.03
N PRO A 477 26.99 -4.07 -25.34
CA PRO A 477 28.24 -3.65 -25.96
C PRO A 477 28.86 -2.51 -25.16
N GLN A 478 30.20 -2.41 -25.15
CA GLN A 478 30.88 -1.28 -24.50
C GLN A 478 30.30 0.03 -25.02
N VAL A 479 29.61 0.73 -24.12
CA VAL A 479 29.24 2.12 -24.32
C VAL A 479 30.10 2.93 -23.36
N ALA A 480 30.68 4.02 -23.84
CA ALA A 480 31.35 5.00 -22.98
C ALA A 480 30.29 5.71 -22.11
N LEU A 481 29.79 5.00 -21.10
CA LEU A 481 28.79 5.46 -20.14
C LEU A 481 29.44 6.23 -18.98
N ALA A 482 30.73 6.00 -18.77
CA ALA A 482 31.52 6.62 -17.71
C ALA A 482 32.50 7.62 -18.34
N HIS A 483 32.26 8.92 -18.13
CA HIS A 483 33.32 9.90 -18.19
C HIS A 483 34.18 9.78 -16.92
N GLU A 484 35.49 10.07 -16.99
CA GLU A 484 36.41 10.04 -15.82
C GLU A 484 36.00 11.00 -14.68
N GLY A 485 34.94 11.80 -14.86
CA GLY A 485 34.30 12.66 -13.86
C GLY A 485 32.97 12.14 -13.28
N ASP A 486 32.45 10.98 -13.71
CA ASP A 486 31.18 10.38 -13.21
C ASP A 486 31.31 9.75 -11.82
N ARG A 487 32.18 10.31 -10.97
CA ARG A 487 32.10 10.03 -9.54
C ARG A 487 30.75 10.56 -9.08
N ILE A 488 29.85 9.65 -8.75
CA ILE A 488 28.63 9.95 -7.98
C ILE A 488 29.07 10.93 -6.87
N GLU A 489 28.61 12.18 -6.93
CA GLU A 489 28.85 13.16 -5.87
C GLU A 489 28.13 12.69 -4.60
N GLY A 490 28.80 11.83 -3.83
CA GLY A 490 28.27 11.24 -2.61
C GLY A 490 27.23 10.16 -2.89
N VAL A 491 27.40 8.99 -2.28
CA VAL A 491 26.34 7.99 -2.34
C VAL A 491 25.17 8.48 -1.49
N ILE A 492 23.99 8.57 -2.10
CA ILE A 492 22.74 8.82 -1.38
C ILE A 492 22.40 7.55 -0.60
N GLU A 493 22.47 7.65 0.73
CA GLU A 493 22.09 6.56 1.61
C GLU A 493 20.57 6.45 1.74
N ALA A 494 20.06 5.22 1.75
CA ALA A 494 18.65 4.94 2.02
C ALA A 494 18.38 5.02 3.53
N ALA A 495 18.69 6.15 4.18
CA ALA A 495 18.56 6.31 5.63
C ALA A 495 17.10 6.21 6.08
N GLN A 496 16.89 5.71 7.30
CA GLN A 496 15.58 5.75 7.95
C GLN A 496 15.45 7.10 8.66
N LEU A 497 14.34 7.79 8.42
CA LEU A 497 14.00 9.01 9.16
C LEU A 497 13.76 8.66 10.63
N SER A 498 14.47 9.33 11.55
CA SER A 498 14.46 9.04 12.98
C SER A 498 14.34 10.31 13.79
N LEU A 499 13.38 10.34 14.71
CA LEU A 499 13.16 11.46 15.63
C LEU A 499 13.77 11.21 17.03
N ALA A 500 14.52 10.12 17.19
CA ALA A 500 15.01 9.68 18.50
C ALA A 500 16.40 10.22 18.88
N SER A 501 17.14 10.83 17.94
CA SER A 501 18.53 11.27 18.13
C SER A 501 18.64 12.78 17.93
N GLY A 502 19.44 13.44 18.78
CA GLY A 502 19.85 14.84 18.59
C GLY A 502 21.09 15.02 17.69
N ALA A 503 21.62 13.93 17.11
CA ALA A 503 22.69 14.01 16.13
C ALA A 503 22.16 14.50 14.78
N THR A 504 22.99 15.24 14.05
CA THR A 504 22.69 15.65 12.68
C THR A 504 22.63 14.43 11.77
N ALA A 505 21.53 14.28 11.04
CA ALA A 505 21.28 13.20 10.10
C ALA A 505 21.00 13.75 8.70
N GLU A 506 21.21 12.91 7.68
CA GLU A 506 20.87 13.21 6.29
C GLU A 506 19.66 12.36 5.86
N HIS A 507 18.79 12.97 5.07
CA HIS A 507 17.65 12.29 4.46
C HIS A 507 17.45 12.80 3.03
N ALA A 508 17.15 11.88 2.12
CA ALA A 508 16.84 12.21 0.73
C ALA A 508 15.41 11.79 0.40
N VAL A 509 14.72 12.65 -0.35
CA VAL A 509 13.38 12.40 -0.88
C VAL A 509 13.45 12.39 -2.40
N LEU A 510 12.76 11.44 -3.01
CA LEU A 510 12.69 11.26 -4.46
C LEU A 510 11.23 11.10 -4.85
N ASP A 511 10.77 11.96 -5.77
CA ASP A 511 9.45 11.86 -6.39
C ASP A 511 9.56 12.17 -7.89
N GLY A 512 9.27 11.16 -8.71
CA GLY A 512 9.52 11.18 -10.15
C GLY A 512 11.02 11.36 -10.44
N THR A 513 11.38 12.50 -11.00
CA THR A 513 12.78 12.87 -11.30
C THR A 513 13.33 13.93 -10.35
N ARG A 514 12.51 14.43 -9.41
CA ARG A 514 12.91 15.46 -8.43
C ARG A 514 13.60 14.78 -7.25
N LEU A 515 14.73 15.35 -6.83
CA LEU A 515 15.52 14.88 -5.69
C LEU A 515 15.70 16.05 -4.73
N GLY A 516 15.28 15.87 -3.48
CA GLY A 516 15.54 16.81 -2.39
C GLY A 516 16.41 16.17 -1.32
N ARG A 517 17.53 16.80 -0.97
CA ARG A 517 18.41 16.35 0.13
C ARG A 517 18.33 17.32 1.32
N PHE A 518 18.21 16.75 2.51
CA PHE A 518 17.98 17.48 3.76
C PHE A 518 18.95 17.02 4.82
N ARG A 519 19.56 17.96 5.55
CA ARG A 519 20.20 17.69 6.84
C ARG A 519 19.24 18.11 7.93
N TYR A 520 19.04 17.27 8.94
CA TYR A 520 18.11 17.58 10.03
C TYR A 520 18.64 17.14 11.39
N LYS A 521 18.17 17.80 12.44
CA LYS A 521 18.57 17.59 13.83
C LYS A 521 17.40 17.80 14.76
N VAL A 522 17.11 16.83 15.62
CA VAL A 522 16.07 16.99 16.65
C VAL A 522 16.66 17.78 17.81
N LEU A 523 16.12 18.96 18.07
CA LEU A 523 16.57 19.86 19.13
C LEU A 523 15.89 19.56 20.46
N ALA A 524 14.59 19.23 20.42
CA ALA A 524 13.81 18.89 21.59
C ALA A 524 12.68 17.90 21.25
N SER A 525 12.28 17.11 22.24
CA SER A 525 11.13 16.21 22.15
C SER A 525 10.31 16.23 23.43
N ASN A 526 8.99 16.18 23.28
CA ASN A 526 8.00 16.11 24.35
C ASN A 526 6.88 15.14 23.91
N PRO A 527 6.79 13.95 24.51
CA PRO A 527 5.77 12.96 24.15
C PRO A 527 4.32 13.45 24.28
N ASP A 528 4.06 14.44 25.14
CA ASP A 528 2.71 14.98 25.37
C ASP A 528 2.36 16.14 24.44
N GLY A 529 3.31 16.60 23.62
CA GLY A 529 3.08 17.63 22.61
C GLY A 529 2.21 17.13 21.45
N HIS A 530 1.58 18.06 20.75
CA HIS A 530 0.67 17.79 19.63
C HIS A 530 0.98 18.60 18.35
N THR A 531 2.09 19.35 18.35
CA THR A 531 2.58 20.14 17.22
C THR A 531 4.01 19.75 16.85
N LEU A 532 4.32 19.60 15.58
CA LEU A 532 5.70 19.50 15.11
C LEU A 532 6.20 20.90 14.75
N GLU A 533 7.34 21.32 15.30
CA GLU A 533 8.00 22.57 14.95
C GLU A 533 9.22 22.27 14.07
N VAL A 534 9.28 22.88 12.88
CA VAL A 534 10.35 22.65 11.89
C VAL A 534 11.00 23.98 11.54
N HIS A 535 12.27 24.14 11.91
CA HIS A 535 13.07 25.34 11.71
C HIS A 535 13.97 25.17 10.49
N PHE A 536 13.73 25.97 9.45
CA PHE A 536 14.56 25.99 8.24
C PHE A 536 15.69 27.00 8.41
N VAL A 537 16.92 26.48 8.41
CA VAL A 537 18.15 27.22 8.75
C VAL A 537 19.21 27.07 7.67
N SER A 538 20.09 28.06 7.53
CA SER A 538 21.21 27.99 6.58
C SER A 538 22.34 27.09 7.09
N ASP A 539 22.54 27.02 8.41
CA ASP A 539 23.50 26.14 9.07
C ASP A 539 22.83 25.33 10.20
N ILE A 540 22.88 24.01 10.06
CA ILE A 540 22.26 23.06 11.00
C ILE A 540 23.01 22.99 12.36
N GLU A 541 24.26 23.44 12.41
CA GLU A 541 25.05 23.46 13.64
C GLU A 541 24.97 24.80 14.38
N ALA A 542 24.38 25.83 13.77
CA ALA A 542 24.13 27.10 14.44
C ALA A 542 23.05 26.95 15.53
N GLU A 543 23.16 27.78 16.57
CA GLU A 543 22.15 27.82 17.63
C GLU A 543 20.85 28.37 17.06
N VAL A 544 19.80 27.55 17.07
CA VAL A 544 18.46 27.96 16.61
C VAL A 544 17.82 28.78 17.73
N PRO A 545 17.52 30.08 17.53
CA PRO A 545 16.92 30.91 18.55
C PRO A 545 15.61 30.31 19.02
N ALA A 546 15.45 30.15 20.35
CA ALA A 546 14.16 29.83 20.93
C ALA A 546 13.17 30.94 20.53
N LEU A 547 12.02 30.59 19.93
CA LEU A 547 10.99 31.57 19.63
C LEU A 547 10.60 32.28 20.93
N ALA A 548 10.87 33.58 21.01
CA ALA A 548 10.44 34.42 22.12
C ALA A 548 8.90 34.39 22.17
N GLU A 549 8.36 33.73 23.19
CA GLU A 549 6.95 33.70 23.64
C GLU A 549 5.90 34.18 22.62
N VAL A 550 5.83 33.55 21.45
CA VAL A 550 4.62 33.60 20.63
C VAL A 550 3.61 32.70 21.35
N PRO A 551 2.32 33.08 21.53
CA PRO A 551 1.37 32.38 22.42
C PRO A 551 0.96 30.94 22.04
N VAL A 552 1.80 30.21 21.31
CA VAL A 552 1.67 28.75 21.08
C VAL A 552 2.46 27.95 22.13
N THR A 553 3.11 28.63 23.08
CA THR A 553 3.89 28.04 24.18
C THR A 553 3.06 27.05 25.00
N GLY A 554 3.39 25.75 24.82
CA GLY A 554 2.91 24.65 25.66
C GLY A 554 2.88 23.26 25.03
N HIS A 555 3.07 23.12 23.70
CA HIS A 555 2.54 21.96 22.97
C HIS A 555 3.39 21.33 21.85
N ALA A 556 4.64 21.75 21.62
CA ALA A 556 5.47 21.12 20.59
C ALA A 556 5.86 19.68 21.00
N SER A 557 5.52 18.70 20.18
CA SER A 557 5.93 17.30 20.31
C SER A 557 7.40 17.13 19.97
N HIS A 558 7.87 17.79 18.92
CA HIS A 558 9.26 17.77 18.49
C HIS A 558 9.60 19.15 17.92
N VAL A 559 10.84 19.56 18.15
CA VAL A 559 11.47 20.74 17.56
C VAL A 559 12.63 20.27 16.71
N ILE A 560 12.60 20.56 15.42
CA ILE A 560 13.55 20.01 14.44
C ILE A 560 14.16 21.14 13.63
N ALA A 561 15.49 21.22 13.59
CA ALA A 561 16.19 22.06 12.63
C ALA A 561 16.39 21.30 11.30
N VAL A 562 16.26 21.99 10.18
CA VAL A 562 16.40 21.45 8.82
C VAL A 562 17.22 22.41 7.97
N GLN A 563 18.29 21.90 7.36
CA GLN A 563 19.09 22.58 6.34
C GLN A 563 18.81 21.94 4.98
N LEU A 564 18.41 22.78 4.03
CA LEU A 564 18.15 22.41 2.64
C LEU A 564 19.47 22.31 1.87
N ARG A 565 19.73 21.19 1.18
CA ARG A 565 20.95 21.03 0.35
C ARG A 565 20.69 21.33 -1.12
N ASP A 566 19.47 21.13 -1.59
CA ASP A 566 19.04 21.28 -2.99
C ASP A 566 17.91 22.31 -3.14
N GLY A 567 17.86 23.32 -2.26
CA GLY A 567 16.74 24.27 -2.21
C GLY A 567 15.45 23.65 -1.67
N TRP A 568 14.30 24.24 -2.03
CA TRP A 568 12.98 23.88 -1.48
C TRP A 568 12.34 22.64 -2.11
N ASP A 569 13.01 22.02 -3.08
CA ASP A 569 12.47 20.87 -3.79
C ASP A 569 12.15 19.71 -2.83
N LEU A 570 10.88 19.28 -2.84
CA LEU A 570 10.33 18.21 -2.00
C LEU A 570 10.39 18.49 -0.49
N ALA A 571 10.58 19.73 -0.06
CA ALA A 571 10.54 20.11 1.35
C ALA A 571 9.17 19.84 1.98
N ASP A 572 8.09 20.03 1.21
CA ASP A 572 6.72 19.69 1.59
C ASP A 572 6.60 18.20 1.93
N VAL A 573 7.07 17.32 1.05
CA VAL A 573 7.04 15.86 1.26
C VAL A 573 7.88 15.47 2.48
N PHE A 574 9.07 16.06 2.64
CA PHE A 574 9.93 15.81 3.79
C PHE A 574 9.25 16.18 5.11
N VAL A 575 8.59 17.34 5.17
CA VAL A 575 7.82 17.78 6.34
C VAL A 575 6.65 16.85 6.64
N VAL A 576 5.93 16.35 5.63
CA VAL A 576 4.88 15.36 5.89
C VAL A 576 5.45 14.07 6.47
N ARG A 577 6.62 13.60 6.00
CA ARG A 577 7.27 12.41 6.57
C ARG A 577 7.66 12.65 8.04
N LEU A 578 8.17 13.83 8.39
CA LEU A 578 8.44 14.22 9.79
C LEU A 578 7.15 14.24 10.63
N LEU A 579 6.07 14.84 10.13
CA LEU A 579 4.76 14.88 10.79
C LEU A 579 4.23 13.48 11.11
N VAL A 580 4.30 12.60 10.12
CA VAL A 580 3.87 11.21 10.25
C VAL A 580 4.74 10.46 11.27
N ALA A 581 6.06 10.68 11.26
CA ALA A 581 6.98 10.07 12.22
C ALA A 581 6.75 10.59 13.65
N ALA A 582 6.44 11.88 13.81
CA ALA A 582 6.09 12.49 15.10
C ALA A 582 4.72 12.05 15.61
N GLY A 583 3.83 11.58 14.73
CA GLY A 583 2.49 11.12 15.08
C GLY A 583 1.50 12.24 15.42
N VAL A 584 1.79 13.47 14.99
CA VAL A 584 0.99 14.68 15.28
C VAL A 584 0.23 15.18 14.05
N GLU A 585 -0.75 16.08 14.27
CA GLU A 585 -1.57 16.66 13.20
C GLU A 585 -1.32 18.14 12.94
N HIS A 586 -0.57 18.83 13.80
CA HIS A 586 -0.24 20.25 13.62
C HIS A 586 1.23 20.38 13.26
N VAL A 587 1.54 21.27 12.32
CA VAL A 587 2.91 21.67 12.00
C VAL A 587 3.05 23.18 12.05
N GLN A 588 4.17 23.63 12.61
CA GLN A 588 4.64 24.99 12.52
C GLN A 588 5.98 24.97 11.78
N ALA A 589 6.03 25.54 10.59
CA ALA A 589 7.26 25.74 9.82
C ALA A 589 7.79 27.15 10.10
N VAL A 590 9.05 27.25 10.54
CA VAL A 590 9.71 28.51 10.91
C VAL A 590 10.89 28.76 9.96
N ILE A 591 10.93 29.90 9.28
CA ILE A 591 11.94 30.20 8.24
C ILE A 591 12.88 31.32 8.74
N TYR A 592 14.17 31.02 8.99
CA TYR A 592 15.14 31.98 9.57
C TYR A 592 16.02 32.68 8.53
N ASP A 593 16.83 31.93 7.78
CA ASP A 593 17.86 32.52 6.91
C ASP A 593 17.45 32.56 5.42
N LEU A 594 16.28 32.00 5.10
CA LEU A 594 15.72 31.90 3.74
C LEU A 594 14.55 32.88 3.55
N ARG A 595 14.55 33.98 4.29
CA ARG A 595 13.41 34.92 4.42
C ARG A 595 13.00 35.56 3.10
N ASP A 596 13.95 35.86 2.24
CA ASP A 596 13.68 36.48 0.93
C ASP A 596 13.60 35.44 -0.20
N ASP A 597 13.56 34.15 0.13
CA ASP A 597 13.42 33.08 -0.85
C ASP A 597 11.96 32.98 -1.31
N PRO A 598 11.63 33.38 -2.56
CA PRO A 598 10.26 33.35 -3.05
C PRO A 598 9.71 31.91 -3.17
N GLU A 599 10.56 30.89 -3.16
CA GLU A 599 10.16 29.49 -3.26
C GLU A 599 9.66 28.92 -1.93
N ALA A 600 10.02 29.54 -0.79
CA ALA A 600 9.70 29.05 0.54
C ALA A 600 8.19 29.01 0.82
N GLU A 601 7.47 30.09 0.50
CA GLU A 601 6.01 30.14 0.67
C GLU A 601 5.29 29.20 -0.29
N GLY A 602 5.81 29.05 -1.52
CA GLY A 602 5.27 28.12 -2.51
C GLY A 602 5.35 26.67 -2.05
N ALA A 603 6.46 26.28 -1.43
CA ALA A 603 6.65 24.93 -0.90
C ALA A 603 5.62 24.59 0.19
N PHE A 604 5.31 25.51 1.11
CA PHE A 604 4.34 25.25 2.17
C PHE A 604 2.89 25.46 1.77
N ALA A 605 2.61 26.31 0.78
CA ALA A 605 1.28 26.38 0.17
C ALA A 605 0.90 25.06 -0.52
N ALA A 606 1.88 24.29 -1.00
CA ALA A 606 1.70 22.96 -1.57
C ALA A 606 1.49 21.85 -0.52
N LEU A 607 1.71 22.13 0.76
CA LEU A 607 1.55 21.15 1.82
C LEU A 607 0.07 20.81 2.03
N GLU A 608 -0.39 19.69 1.44
CA GLU A 608 -1.75 19.19 1.63
C GLU A 608 -1.97 18.58 3.04
N TRP A 609 -1.95 19.44 4.07
CA TRP A 609 -2.12 19.06 5.47
C TRP A 609 -3.07 20.03 6.21
N PRO A 610 -3.95 19.59 7.13
CA PRO A 610 -5.03 20.46 7.62
C PRO A 610 -4.63 21.57 8.59
N HIS A 611 -3.52 21.42 9.29
CA HIS A 611 -3.10 22.38 10.31
C HIS A 611 -1.63 22.75 10.10
N VAL A 612 -1.42 23.70 9.21
CA VAL A 612 -0.11 24.22 8.83
C VAL A 612 -0.04 25.67 9.22
N THR A 613 0.94 26.02 10.05
CA THR A 613 1.29 27.41 10.33
C THR A 613 2.68 27.66 9.76
N VAL A 614 2.83 28.70 8.95
CA VAL A 614 4.13 29.12 8.43
C VAL A 614 4.46 30.46 9.09
N VAL A 615 5.64 30.53 9.71
CA VAL A 615 6.14 31.73 10.39
C VAL A 615 7.47 32.10 9.76
N ARG A 616 7.59 33.31 9.25
CA ARG A 616 8.89 33.90 8.94
C ARG A 616 9.46 34.40 10.26
N ALA A 617 10.67 33.93 10.62
CA ALA A 617 11.32 34.41 11.83
C ALA A 617 11.83 35.84 11.57
N GLU A 618 10.99 36.82 11.85
CA GLU A 618 11.42 38.20 12.04
C GLU A 618 12.02 38.32 13.44
N ASP A 619 12.91 39.30 13.64
CA ASP A 619 13.18 39.76 15.00
C ASP A 619 11.82 40.10 15.65
N ALA A 620 11.33 39.22 16.53
CA ALA A 620 10.07 39.23 17.27
C ALA A 620 9.02 40.32 16.92
N GLU A 621 8.04 39.99 16.06
CA GLU A 621 6.59 40.36 16.12
C GLU A 621 5.93 40.38 14.72
N LEU A 622 5.01 39.46 14.42
CA LEU A 622 3.58 39.76 14.11
C LEU A 622 2.80 38.55 13.53
N ARG A 623 1.56 38.46 13.99
CA ARG A 623 0.52 37.46 13.68
C ARG A 623 0.03 37.51 12.24
N THR A 624 -0.45 36.37 11.74
CA THR A 624 -1.77 36.29 11.07
C THR A 624 -2.38 34.89 11.15
N GLU A 625 -3.58 34.78 11.73
CA GLU A 625 -4.51 33.66 11.55
C GLU A 625 -5.21 33.82 10.18
N GLN A 626 -5.41 32.73 9.43
CA GLN A 626 -6.35 32.72 8.31
C GLN A 626 -7.75 32.24 8.79
N PRO A 627 -8.85 32.88 8.34
CA PRO A 627 -10.19 32.55 8.78
C PRO A 627 -10.72 31.26 8.14
N ALA A 628 -11.67 30.64 8.87
CA ALA A 628 -12.31 29.35 8.63
C ALA A 628 -13.04 29.17 7.29
#